data_AF-X1H979-F1
#
_entry.id   AF-X1H979-F1
#
_cell.length_a   1.000
_cell.length_b   1.000
_cell.length_c   1.000
_cell.angle_alpha   90.00
_cell.angle_beta   90.00
_cell.angle_gamma   90.00
#
_symmetry.space_group_name_H-M   'P 1'
#
loop_
_entity.id
_entity.type
_entity.pdbx_description
1 polymer ?
#
loop_
_entity_poly.entity_id
_entity_poly.type
_entity_poly.pdbx_seq_one_letter_code
_entity_poly.pdbx_strand_id
1 'polypeptide(L)'
;GHVSRMKAVVGALGIPPERLEVIISQLVTLRRGEEIVRVSKRSGDIITLREVVDEVGTDACRFVFLSRSADAQMDFDLELAKKESPENPVYYVQYAHARIASIFRLAQE
;
A
#
# COMPACT_ATOMS: atom_id res chain seq x y z
N GLY A 1 -14.13 15.97 -11.60
CA GLY A 1 -14.77 16.19 -12.93
C GLY A 1 -15.45 14.95 -13.48
N HIS A 2 -14.72 13.85 -13.72
CA HIS A 2 -15.30 12.64 -14.33
C HIS A 2 -16.36 11.94 -13.47
N VAL A 3 -16.19 11.90 -12.14
CA VAL A 3 -17.15 11.27 -11.22
C VAL A 3 -18.57 11.80 -11.41
N SER A 4 -18.74 13.13 -11.40
CA SER A 4 -20.05 13.76 -11.59
C SER A 4 -20.69 13.42 -12.93
N ARG A 5 -19.89 13.32 -14.00
CA ARG A 5 -20.36 12.91 -15.32
C ARG A 5 -20.81 11.45 -15.36
N MET A 6 -20.04 10.56 -14.73
CA MET A 6 -20.41 9.13 -14.63
C MET A 6 -21.71 8.95 -13.83
N LYS A 7 -21.86 9.67 -12.71
CA LYS A 7 -23.09 9.69 -11.91
C LYS A 7 -24.30 10.15 -12.73
N ALA A 8 -24.13 11.18 -13.55
CA ALA A 8 -25.19 11.67 -14.43
C ALA A 8 -25.60 10.64 -15.51
N VAL A 9 -24.64 9.93 -16.11
CA VAL A 9 -24.93 8.86 -17.08
C VAL A 9 -25.68 7.69 -16.42
N VAL A 10 -25.26 7.26 -15.23
CA VAL A 10 -25.96 6.22 -14.46
C VAL A 10 -27.41 6.62 -14.17
N GLY A 11 -27.63 7.87 -13.78
CA GLY A 11 -28.97 8.44 -13.60
C GLY A 11 -29.80 8.44 -14.89
N ALA A 12 -29.20 8.80 -16.02
CA ALA A 12 -29.87 8.79 -17.33
C ALA A 12 -30.29 7.37 -17.79
N LEU A 13 -29.63 6.33 -17.28
CA LEU A 13 -29.99 4.92 -17.52
C LEU A 13 -31.06 4.39 -16.55
N GLY A 14 -31.65 5.25 -15.72
CA GLY A 14 -32.68 4.87 -14.75
C GLY A 14 -32.14 4.17 -13.49
N ILE A 15 -30.82 4.21 -13.27
CA ILE A 15 -30.19 3.64 -12.08
C ILE A 15 -29.95 4.76 -11.07
N PRO A 16 -30.30 4.60 -9.78
CA PRO A 16 -29.97 5.59 -8.76
C PRO A 16 -28.46 5.87 -8.75
N PRO A 17 -27.99 7.12 -8.95
CA PRO A 17 -26.57 7.44 -9.02
C PRO A 17 -25.75 6.95 -7.82
N GLU A 18 -26.38 6.86 -6.66
CA GLU A 18 -25.83 6.44 -5.36
C GLU A 18 -25.31 5.00 -5.41
N ARG A 19 -25.86 4.16 -6.30
CA ARG A 19 -25.39 2.80 -6.54
C ARG A 19 -24.01 2.73 -7.20
N LEU A 20 -23.52 3.82 -7.79
CA LEU A 20 -22.16 3.93 -8.29
C LEU A 20 -21.24 4.45 -7.19
N GLU A 21 -20.44 3.60 -6.57
CA GLU A 21 -19.35 4.04 -5.70
C GLU A 21 -18.07 4.19 -6.51
N VAL A 22 -17.35 5.30 -6.33
CA VAL A 22 -16.07 5.55 -7.01
C VAL A 22 -14.99 5.74 -5.95
N ILE A 23 -14.14 4.74 -5.80
CA ILE A 23 -12.97 4.80 -4.92
C ILE A 23 -11.85 5.49 -5.69
N ILE A 24 -11.35 6.59 -5.15
CA ILE A 24 -10.24 7.34 -5.74
C ILE A 24 -9.00 7.12 -4.87
N SER A 25 -8.03 6.40 -5.42
CA SER A 25 -6.73 6.25 -4.79
C SER A 25 -5.85 7.48 -5.03
N GLN A 26 -5.20 7.99 -3.99
CA GLN A 26 -4.17 9.03 -4.12
C GLN A 26 -2.88 8.45 -4.69
N LEU A 27 -2.04 9.36 -5.16
CA LEU A 27 -0.69 9.01 -5.60
C LEU A 27 0.17 8.59 -4.41
N VAL A 28 1.00 7.59 -4.66
CA VAL A 28 2.00 7.08 -3.73
C VAL A 28 3.36 7.60 -4.15
N THR A 29 4.10 8.14 -3.20
CA THR A 29 5.49 8.55 -3.38
C THR A 29 6.39 7.42 -2.90
N LEU A 30 7.22 6.87 -3.79
CA LEU A 30 8.23 5.89 -3.41
C LEU A 30 9.49 6.62 -2.92
N ARG A 31 10.05 6.17 -1.79
CA ARG A 31 11.31 6.69 -1.23
C ARG A 31 12.31 5.57 -0.95
N ARG A 32 13.58 5.93 -0.94
CA ARG A 32 14.69 5.13 -0.41
C ARG A 32 15.37 5.96 0.69
N GLY A 33 14.96 5.75 1.93
CA GLY A 33 15.32 6.67 3.02
C GLY A 33 14.80 8.08 2.73
N GLU A 34 15.70 9.07 2.70
CA GLU A 34 15.33 10.47 2.46
C GLU A 34 15.13 10.81 0.98
N GLU A 35 15.58 9.95 0.06
CA GLU A 35 15.53 10.24 -1.37
C GLU A 35 14.21 9.79 -2.01
N ILE A 36 13.58 10.68 -2.77
CA ILE A 36 12.42 10.34 -3.60
C ILE A 36 12.90 9.58 -4.83
N VAL A 37 12.33 8.40 -5.05
CA VAL A 37 12.63 7.60 -6.23
C VAL A 37 12.02 8.27 -7.45
N ARG A 38 12.87 8.82 -8.32
CA ARG A 38 12.42 9.53 -9.52
C ARG A 38 12.01 8.54 -10.61
N VAL A 39 10.71 8.49 -10.87
CA VAL A 39 10.15 7.82 -12.05
C VAL A 39 10.21 8.80 -13.22
N SER A 40 11.03 8.51 -14.24
CA SER A 40 11.17 9.37 -15.40
C SER A 40 10.32 8.87 -16.57
N LYS A 41 9.17 9.52 -16.78
CA LYS A 41 8.28 9.25 -17.92
C LYS A 41 8.92 9.54 -19.28
N ARG A 42 10.04 10.28 -19.33
CA ARG A 42 10.69 10.71 -20.59
C ARG A 42 11.89 9.85 -20.97
N SER A 43 12.60 9.25 -20.01
CA SER A 43 13.68 8.29 -20.29
C SER A 43 13.19 6.84 -20.38
N GLY A 44 11.95 6.56 -19.96
CA GLY A 44 11.38 5.21 -19.94
C GLY A 44 11.59 4.48 -18.62
N ASP A 45 12.21 5.12 -17.64
CA ASP A 45 12.45 4.55 -16.31
C ASP A 45 11.15 4.60 -15.49
N ILE A 46 10.32 3.58 -15.67
CA ILE A 46 9.11 3.30 -14.90
C ILE A 46 9.44 2.22 -13.88
N ILE A 47 9.04 2.44 -12.63
CA ILE A 47 9.08 1.39 -11.62
C ILE A 47 7.73 0.67 -11.65
N THR A 48 7.79 -0.62 -11.94
CA THR A 48 6.63 -1.49 -11.94
C THR A 48 6.30 -1.94 -10.52
N LEU A 49 5.03 -2.23 -10.27
CA LEU A 49 4.61 -2.84 -9.00
C LEU A 49 5.34 -4.17 -8.74
N ARG A 50 5.67 -4.92 -9.81
CA ARG A 50 6.44 -6.17 -9.69
C ARG A 50 7.82 -5.92 -9.09
N GLU A 51 8.55 -4.93 -9.60
CA GLU A 51 9.89 -4.59 -9.06
C GLU A 51 9.81 -4.16 -7.59
N VAL A 52 8.77 -3.41 -7.20
CA VAL A 52 8.56 -3.04 -5.80
C VAL A 52 8.32 -4.29 -4.94
N VAL A 53 7.44 -5.20 -5.39
CA VAL A 53 7.14 -6.45 -4.67
C VAL A 53 8.35 -7.37 -4.58
N ASP A 54 9.13 -7.50 -5.65
CA ASP A 54 10.34 -8.31 -5.69
C ASP A 54 11.41 -7.74 -4.74
N GLU A 55 11.44 -6.41 -4.56
CA GLU A 55 12.39 -5.76 -3.68
C GLU A 55 12.04 -5.86 -2.19
N VAL A 56 10.80 -5.55 -1.80
CA VAL A 56 10.41 -5.44 -0.37
C VAL A 56 9.64 -6.65 0.14
N GLY A 57 9.23 -7.54 -0.75
CA GLY A 57 8.38 -8.68 -0.44
C GLY A 57 6.89 -8.35 -0.47
N THR A 58 6.09 -9.40 -0.70
CA THR A 58 4.64 -9.26 -0.90
C THR A 58 3.92 -8.75 0.36
N ASP A 59 4.33 -9.22 1.54
CA ASP A 59 3.68 -8.85 2.80
C ASP A 59 3.89 -7.37 3.12
N ALA A 60 5.12 -6.86 2.93
CA ALA A 60 5.42 -5.47 3.16
C ALA A 60 4.67 -4.55 2.19
N CYS A 61 4.62 -4.91 0.90
CA CYS A 61 3.79 -4.20 -0.07
C CYS A 61 2.32 -4.13 0.37
N ARG A 62 1.70 -5.29 0.64
CA ARG A 62 0.28 -5.34 1.02
C ARG A 62 0.00 -4.53 2.27
N PHE A 63 0.82 -4.69 3.29
CA PHE A 63 0.66 -3.99 4.56
C PHE A 63 0.72 -2.48 4.35
N VAL A 64 1.72 -1.97 3.63
CA VAL A 64 1.89 -0.53 3.43
C VAL A 64 0.75 0.06 2.62
N PHE A 65 0.40 -0.52 1.45
CA PHE A 65 -0.70 -0.04 0.61
C PHE A 65 -2.07 -0.08 1.30
N LEU A 66 -2.27 -0.93 2.31
CA LEU A 66 -3.51 -1.05 3.08
C LEU A 66 -3.48 -0.33 4.43
N SER A 67 -2.33 0.24 4.83
CA SER A 67 -2.15 0.93 6.11
C SER A 67 -2.80 2.32 6.17
N ARG A 68 -3.22 2.85 5.01
CA ARG A 68 -3.86 4.16 4.84
C ARG A 68 -5.13 4.00 4.01
N SER A 69 -6.07 4.93 4.18
CA SER A 69 -7.25 4.99 3.32
C SER A 69 -6.84 5.29 1.88
N ALA A 70 -7.63 4.82 0.92
CA ALA A 70 -7.32 5.02 -0.50
C ALA A 70 -7.15 6.51 -0.86
N ASP A 71 -7.92 7.39 -0.23
CA ASP A 71 -7.93 8.82 -0.47
C ASP A 71 -6.85 9.61 0.29
N ALA A 72 -5.98 8.95 1.04
CA ALA A 72 -4.87 9.57 1.76
C ALA A 72 -3.56 9.52 0.96
N GLN A 73 -2.77 10.59 1.01
CA GLN A 73 -1.40 10.56 0.48
C GLN A 73 -0.54 9.58 1.27
N MET A 74 0.37 8.90 0.58
CA MET A 74 1.23 7.87 1.16
C MET A 74 2.66 8.00 0.66
N ASP A 75 3.60 8.03 1.60
CA ASP A 75 5.03 7.81 1.35
C ASP A 75 5.36 6.35 1.67
N PHE A 76 5.91 5.64 0.70
CA PHE A 76 6.38 4.26 0.86
C PHE A 76 7.91 4.25 0.81
N ASP A 77 8.53 4.14 1.98
CA ASP A 77 9.98 3.95 2.12
C ASP A 77 10.35 2.47 1.93
N LEU A 78 10.99 2.18 0.79
CA LEU A 78 11.42 0.83 0.41
C LEU A 78 12.57 0.32 1.28
N GLU A 79 13.42 1.21 1.79
CA GLU A 79 14.52 0.81 2.67
C GLU A 79 13.99 0.41 4.05
N LEU A 80 13.06 1.19 4.61
CA LEU A 80 12.41 0.84 5.88
C LEU A 80 11.67 -0.50 5.78
N ALA A 81 10.98 -0.75 4.68
CA ALA A 81 10.19 -1.97 4.47
C ALA A 81 11.04 -3.26 4.45
N LYS A 82 12.34 -3.15 4.15
CA LYS A 82 13.30 -4.27 4.16
C LYS A 82 13.98 -4.48 5.52
N LYS A 83 13.90 -3.53 6.45
CA LYS A 83 14.62 -3.61 7.72
C LYS A 83 13.97 -4.61 8.67
N GLU A 84 14.78 -5.45 9.30
CA GLU A 84 14.39 -6.27 10.46
C GLU A 84 14.52 -5.46 11.75
N SER A 85 13.70 -4.43 11.87
CA SER A 85 13.75 -3.52 13.03
C SER A 85 12.35 -3.13 13.50
N PRO A 86 12.19 -2.70 14.77
CA PRO A 86 10.89 -2.31 15.30
C PRO A 86 10.22 -1.14 14.56
N GLU A 87 11.01 -0.32 13.87
CA GLU A 87 10.52 0.77 13.04
C GLU A 87 9.80 0.27 11.78
N ASN A 88 10.09 -0.95 11.31
CA ASN A 88 9.35 -1.59 10.24
C ASN A 88 8.08 -2.23 10.81
N PRO A 89 6.88 -1.70 10.51
CA PRO A 89 5.65 -2.21 11.12
C PRO A 89 5.32 -3.64 10.71
N VAL A 90 5.76 -4.08 9.53
CA VAL A 90 5.54 -5.46 9.04
C VAL A 90 6.35 -6.43 9.88
N TYR A 91 7.65 -6.17 10.00
CA TYR A 91 8.54 -6.95 10.85
C TYR A 91 8.05 -6.95 12.30
N TYR A 92 7.66 -5.79 12.82
CA TYR A 92 7.20 -5.67 14.20
C TYR A 92 5.97 -6.55 14.51
N VAL A 93 4.97 -6.55 13.61
CA VAL A 93 3.78 -7.41 13.76
C VAL A 93 4.13 -8.89 13.64
N GLN A 94 4.96 -9.26 12.66
CA GLN A 94 5.40 -10.65 12.48
C GLN A 94 6.20 -11.16 13.67
N TYR A 95 7.11 -10.33 14.19
CA TYR A 95 7.91 -10.65 15.37
C TYR A 95 7.06 -10.80 16.63
N ALA A 96 6.07 -9.90 16.83
CA ALA A 96 5.12 -10.02 17.93
C ALA A 96 4.35 -11.34 17.87
N HIS A 97 3.86 -11.74 16.68
CA HIS A 97 3.21 -13.03 16.48
C HIS A 97 4.15 -14.21 16.80
N ALA A 98 5.38 -14.19 16.28
CA ALA A 98 6.36 -15.25 16.54
C ALA A 98 6.68 -15.40 18.03
N ARG A 99 6.79 -14.29 18.76
CA ARG A 99 7.01 -14.26 20.21
C ARG A 99 5.84 -14.87 20.98
N ILE A 100 4.60 -14.49 20.64
CA ILE A 100 3.39 -15.03 21.26
C ILE A 100 3.31 -16.55 21.03
N ALA A 101 3.54 -17.00 19.79
CA ALA A 101 3.56 -18.42 19.46
C ALA A 101 4.65 -19.19 20.23
N SER A 102 5.81 -18.58 20.45
CA SER A 102 6.90 -19.18 21.23
C SER A 102 6.52 -19.37 22.70
N ILE A 103 5.80 -18.41 23.30
CA ILE A 103 5.33 -18.53 24.69
C ILE A 103 4.36 -19.71 24.81
N PHE A 104 3.43 -19.87 23.86
CA PHE A 104 2.50 -20.99 23.87
C PHE A 104 3.19 -22.35 23.73
N ARG A 105 4.24 -22.45 22.89
CA ARG A 105 5.03 -23.68 22.77
C ARG A 105 5.74 -24.02 24.08
N LEU A 106 6.41 -23.03 24.69
CA LEU A 106 7.12 -23.23 25.96
C LEU A 106 6.17 -23.64 27.10
N ALA A 107 4.93 -23.13 27.10
CA ALA A 107 3.94 -23.51 28.10
C ALA A 107 3.39 -24.95 27.96
N GLN A 108 3.68 -25.63 26.84
CA GLN A 108 3.30 -27.03 26.60
C GLN A 108 4.41 -28.03 26.95
N GLU A 109 5.62 -27.55 27.25
CA GLU A 109 6.76 -28.34 27.75
C GLU A 109 6.68 -28.53 29.26
#